data_AF-A0A2G9C482-F1
#
_entry.id   AF-A0A2G9C482-F1
#
_cell.length_a   1.000
_cell.length_b   1.000
_cell.length_c   1.000
_cell.angle_alpha   90.00
_cell.angle_beta   90.00
_cell.angle_gamma   90.00
#
_symmetry.space_group_name_H-M   'P 1'
#
loop_
_entity.id
_entity.type
_entity.pdbx_description
1 polymer ?
#
loop_
_entity_poly.entity_id
_entity_poly.type
_entity_poly.pdbx_seq_one_letter_code
_entity_poly.pdbx_strand_id
1 'polypeptide(L)'
;MSAGAAMRKQPVFPSDLPGPVANPAVPEMPARLSPPTGEEREAGFDGLRARGLEWLQALGGGVWTDHNLHDPGITLLEQLCFGLTDLVYRAGFPVADHLTGPDGTIDYAGLSLHPPAEVFPCRPTTPADYRRHLLDAVPGLDDATLMPDPDSGLYRLRLKLSQDGAGPPGAAPSPAAD
;
A
#
# COMPACT_ATOMS: atom_id res chain seq x y z
N MET A 1 -45.29 81.67 -6.97
CA MET A 1 -45.49 80.35 -7.60
C MET A 1 -44.33 79.46 -7.16
N SER A 2 -44.60 78.51 -6.27
CA SER A 2 -43.64 77.58 -5.67
C SER A 2 -43.66 76.28 -6.47
N ALA A 3 -42.51 75.85 -7.01
CA ALA A 3 -42.39 74.61 -7.76
C ALA A 3 -41.92 73.49 -6.82
N GLY A 4 -42.82 72.56 -6.51
CA GLY A 4 -42.57 71.40 -5.65
C GLY A 4 -41.69 70.35 -6.35
N ALA A 5 -40.67 69.87 -5.63
CA ALA A 5 -39.78 68.81 -6.06
C ALA A 5 -40.50 67.44 -6.01
N ALA A 6 -40.55 66.75 -7.16
CA ALA A 6 -41.10 65.40 -7.26
C ALA A 6 -40.06 64.36 -6.80
N MET A 7 -40.32 63.72 -5.68
CA MET A 7 -39.54 62.63 -5.10
C MET A 7 -39.69 61.34 -5.92
N ARG A 8 -38.67 60.92 -6.66
CA ARG A 8 -38.62 59.58 -7.28
C ARG A 8 -38.21 58.55 -6.22
N LYS A 9 -39.12 57.66 -5.85
CA LYS A 9 -38.82 56.47 -5.04
C LYS A 9 -38.05 55.45 -5.91
N GLN A 10 -36.84 55.08 -5.50
CA GLN A 10 -36.16 53.91 -6.05
C GLN A 10 -36.74 52.63 -5.42
N PRO A 11 -36.85 51.52 -6.16
CA PRO A 11 -37.18 50.23 -5.57
C PRO A 11 -36.01 49.72 -4.73
N VAL A 12 -36.30 49.28 -3.50
CA VAL A 12 -35.35 48.54 -2.65
C VAL A 12 -35.44 47.07 -3.04
N PHE A 13 -34.39 46.55 -3.67
CA PHE A 13 -34.25 45.10 -3.86
C PHE A 13 -33.65 44.49 -2.60
N PRO A 14 -34.18 43.38 -2.07
CA PRO A 14 -33.53 42.65 -0.98
C PRO A 14 -32.16 42.15 -1.44
N SER A 15 -31.13 42.35 -0.61
CA SER A 15 -29.71 42.10 -0.91
C SER A 15 -29.31 40.62 -0.94
N ASP A 16 -30.24 39.70 -0.67
CA ASP A 16 -29.91 38.33 -0.30
C ASP A 16 -30.27 37.36 -1.44
N LEU A 17 -29.75 37.64 -2.63
CA LEU A 17 -29.68 36.61 -3.67
C LEU A 17 -28.47 35.71 -3.36
N PRO A 18 -28.65 34.37 -3.26
CA PRO A 18 -27.51 33.46 -3.12
C PRO A 18 -26.55 33.70 -4.30
N GLY A 19 -25.26 33.81 -3.97
CA GLY A 19 -24.20 34.00 -4.96
C GLY A 19 -24.19 32.91 -6.03
N PRO A 20 -23.42 33.09 -7.12
CA PRO A 20 -23.38 32.13 -8.20
C PRO A 20 -23.07 30.72 -7.66
N VAL A 21 -23.94 29.76 -7.98
CA VAL A 21 -23.69 28.35 -7.74
C VAL A 21 -22.36 28.01 -8.41
N ALA A 22 -21.38 27.53 -7.64
CA ALA A 22 -20.11 27.09 -8.19
C ALA A 22 -20.39 26.08 -9.31
N ASN A 23 -19.87 26.34 -10.51
CA ASN A 23 -19.94 25.36 -11.59
C ASN A 23 -19.34 24.04 -11.06
N PRO A 24 -20.01 22.89 -11.29
CA PRO A 24 -19.39 21.62 -10.96
C PRO A 24 -18.05 21.55 -11.69
N ALA A 25 -17.01 21.14 -10.96
CA ALA A 25 -15.68 20.99 -11.52
C ALA A 25 -15.78 20.15 -12.80
N VAL A 26 -15.23 20.66 -13.90
CA VAL A 26 -15.06 19.87 -15.12
C VAL A 26 -14.29 18.62 -14.69
N PRO A 27 -14.80 17.39 -14.91
CA PRO A 27 -14.05 16.19 -14.60
C PRO A 27 -12.72 16.26 -15.34
N GLU A 28 -11.61 16.11 -14.61
CA GLU A 28 -10.28 16.10 -15.21
C GLU A 28 -10.27 15.12 -16.38
N MET A 29 -9.74 15.55 -17.53
CA MET A 29 -9.52 14.66 -18.64
C MET A 29 -8.64 13.48 -18.18
N PRO A 30 -8.99 12.23 -18.51
CA PRO A 30 -8.15 11.10 -18.14
C PRO A 30 -6.75 11.33 -18.71
N ALA A 31 -5.74 11.11 -17.86
CA ALA A 31 -4.35 11.22 -18.26
C ALA A 31 -4.10 10.39 -19.54
N ARG A 32 -3.34 10.95 -20.48
CA ARG A 32 -2.91 10.18 -21.66
C ARG A 32 -2.17 8.93 -21.16
N LEU A 33 -2.64 7.76 -21.56
CA LEU A 33 -1.94 6.51 -21.28
C LEU A 33 -0.54 6.60 -21.89
N SER A 34 0.46 6.30 -21.08
CA SER A 34 1.82 6.11 -21.57
C SER A 34 1.82 5.00 -22.62
N PRO A 35 2.69 5.08 -23.64
CA PRO A 35 2.84 3.97 -24.57
C PRO A 35 3.28 2.72 -23.79
N PRO A 36 2.77 1.53 -24.16
CA PRO A 36 3.14 0.31 -23.45
C PRO A 36 4.62 0.01 -23.62
N THR A 37 5.21 -0.57 -22.58
CA THR A 37 6.59 -1.06 -22.56
C THR A 37 6.77 -2.24 -23.53
N GLY A 38 8.01 -2.66 -23.77
CA GLY A 38 8.29 -3.85 -24.57
C GLY A 38 7.65 -5.10 -23.97
N GLU A 39 7.81 -5.29 -22.66
CA GLU A 39 7.24 -6.42 -21.91
C GLU A 39 5.71 -6.45 -21.97
N GLU A 40 5.06 -5.28 -21.80
CA GLU A 40 3.59 -5.17 -21.89
C GLU A 40 3.06 -5.50 -23.30
N ARG A 41 3.83 -5.21 -24.35
CA ARG A 41 3.47 -5.58 -25.72
C ARG A 41 3.63 -7.07 -25.97
N GLU A 42 4.70 -7.67 -25.46
CA GLU A 42 4.94 -9.12 -25.58
C GLU A 42 3.89 -9.93 -24.81
N ALA A 43 3.50 -9.47 -23.63
CA ALA A 43 2.44 -10.08 -22.82
C ALA A 43 1.02 -9.67 -23.27
N GLY A 44 0.91 -8.72 -24.21
CA GLY A 44 -0.34 -8.32 -24.82
C GLY A 44 -0.84 -9.31 -25.86
N PHE A 45 -2.09 -9.15 -26.29
CA PHE A 45 -2.75 -10.07 -27.22
C PHE A 45 -1.94 -10.40 -28.47
N ASP A 46 -1.41 -9.39 -29.17
CA ASP A 46 -0.64 -9.58 -30.40
C ASP A 46 0.67 -10.34 -30.16
N GLY A 47 1.37 -10.03 -29.07
CA GLY A 47 2.60 -10.71 -28.67
C GLY A 47 2.34 -12.18 -28.31
N LEU A 48 1.32 -12.43 -27.49
CA LEU A 48 0.91 -13.79 -27.13
C LEU A 48 0.43 -14.60 -28.34
N ARG A 49 -0.33 -13.98 -29.26
CA ARG A 49 -0.82 -14.63 -30.48
C ARG A 49 0.32 -14.98 -31.42
N ALA A 50 1.27 -14.06 -31.63
CA ALA A 50 2.46 -14.33 -32.42
C ALA A 50 3.26 -15.50 -31.84
N ARG A 51 3.50 -15.50 -30.52
CA ARG A 51 4.23 -16.55 -29.85
C ARG A 51 3.50 -17.90 -29.88
N GLY A 52 2.18 -17.89 -29.68
CA GLY A 52 1.35 -19.07 -29.76
C GLY A 52 1.32 -19.68 -31.16
N LEU A 53 1.32 -18.85 -32.21
CA LEU A 53 1.40 -19.32 -33.59
C LEU A 53 2.75 -19.98 -33.90
N GLU A 54 3.86 -19.39 -33.43
CA GLU A 54 5.19 -20.01 -33.55
C GLU A 54 5.22 -21.40 -32.90
N TRP A 55 4.62 -21.54 -31.72
CA TRP A 55 4.54 -22.82 -31.03
C TRP A 55 3.66 -23.83 -31.76
N LEU A 56 2.48 -23.40 -32.25
CA LEU A 56 1.60 -24.26 -33.03
C LEU A 56 2.29 -24.79 -34.29
N GLN A 57 2.99 -23.93 -35.03
CA GLN A 57 3.72 -24.34 -36.23
C GLN A 57 4.84 -25.32 -35.91
N ALA A 58 5.58 -25.10 -34.82
CA ALA A 58 6.63 -26.00 -34.38
C ALA A 58 6.11 -27.37 -33.93
N LEU A 59 4.94 -27.41 -33.27
CA LEU A 59 4.33 -28.64 -32.74
C LEU A 59 3.49 -29.39 -33.77
N GLY A 60 2.82 -28.66 -34.68
CA GLY A 60 1.93 -29.21 -35.70
C GLY A 60 2.66 -29.95 -36.82
N GLY A 61 3.95 -29.66 -37.02
CA GLY A 61 4.79 -30.33 -38.02
C GLY A 61 4.16 -30.29 -39.41
N GLY A 62 4.00 -31.46 -40.04
CA GLY A 62 3.32 -31.59 -41.33
C GLY A 62 1.85 -32.02 -41.25
N VAL A 63 1.28 -32.15 -40.04
CA VAL A 63 -0.09 -32.66 -39.85
C VAL A 63 -1.10 -31.51 -39.88
N TRP A 64 -0.77 -30.43 -39.18
CA TRP A 64 -1.59 -29.22 -39.15
C TRP A 64 -0.81 -28.09 -39.83
N THR A 65 -1.13 -27.86 -41.10
CA THR A 65 -0.40 -26.90 -41.95
C THR A 65 -1.18 -25.64 -42.26
N ASP A 66 -2.52 -25.69 -42.16
CA ASP A 66 -3.37 -24.52 -42.33
C ASP A 66 -3.44 -23.71 -41.02
N HIS A 67 -3.00 -22.46 -41.07
CA HIS A 67 -2.98 -21.55 -39.92
C HIS A 67 -3.67 -20.23 -40.25
N ASN A 68 -4.65 -20.26 -41.15
CA ASN A 68 -5.40 -19.08 -41.56
C ASN A 68 -6.57 -18.78 -40.62
N LEU A 69 -7.14 -17.58 -40.75
CA LEU A 69 -8.22 -17.06 -39.88
C LEU A 69 -9.48 -17.95 -39.82
N HIS A 70 -9.73 -18.78 -40.84
CA HIS A 70 -10.90 -19.63 -40.89
C HIS A 70 -10.70 -20.97 -40.14
N ASP A 71 -9.47 -21.28 -39.73
CA ASP A 71 -9.16 -22.50 -38.99
C ASP A 71 -9.71 -22.39 -37.55
N PRO A 72 -10.56 -23.32 -37.10
CA PRO A 72 -11.14 -23.27 -35.75
C PRO A 72 -10.09 -23.40 -34.63
N GLY A 73 -8.95 -24.06 -34.88
CA GLY A 73 -7.83 -24.14 -33.95
C GLY A 73 -7.09 -22.81 -33.79
N ILE A 74 -7.02 -22.00 -34.84
CA ILE A 74 -6.51 -20.62 -34.74
C ILE A 74 -7.48 -19.75 -33.94
N THR A 75 -8.78 -19.88 -34.16
CA THR A 75 -9.78 -19.19 -33.32
C THR A 75 -9.67 -19.58 -31.84
N LEU A 76 -9.41 -20.87 -31.54
CA LEU A 76 -9.16 -21.32 -30.17
C LEU A 76 -7.89 -20.70 -29.57
N LEU A 77 -6.81 -20.59 -30.34
CA LEU A 77 -5.61 -19.87 -29.90
C LEU A 77 -5.92 -18.41 -29.58
N GLU A 78 -6.68 -17.72 -30.42
CA GLU A 78 -7.06 -16.32 -30.18
C GLU A 78 -7.89 -16.17 -28.90
N GLN A 79 -8.82 -17.07 -28.62
CA GLN A 79 -9.57 -17.07 -27.35
C GLN A 79 -8.64 -17.30 -26.15
N LEU A 80 -7.66 -18.20 -26.25
CA LEU A 80 -6.64 -18.40 -25.22
C LEU A 80 -5.82 -17.13 -25.00
N CYS A 81 -5.31 -16.51 -26.06
CA CYS A 81 -4.54 -15.27 -25.97
C CYS A 81 -5.34 -14.12 -25.36
N PHE A 82 -6.64 -14.02 -25.68
CA PHE A 82 -7.53 -13.06 -25.06
C PHE A 82 -7.68 -13.31 -23.55
N GLY A 83 -7.94 -14.56 -23.14
CA GLY A 83 -8.03 -14.93 -21.73
C GLY A 83 -6.73 -14.68 -20.96
N LEU A 84 -5.58 -14.96 -21.57
CA LEU A 84 -4.27 -14.65 -20.99
C LEU A 84 -4.02 -13.15 -20.86
N THR A 85 -4.46 -12.35 -21.84
CA THR A 85 -4.35 -10.88 -21.79
C THR A 85 -5.16 -10.31 -20.62
N ASP A 86 -6.38 -10.80 -20.38
CA ASP A 86 -7.20 -10.42 -19.22
C ASP A 86 -6.52 -10.84 -17.89
N LEU A 87 -5.91 -12.03 -17.85
CA LEU A 87 -5.16 -12.48 -16.69
C LEU A 87 -3.94 -11.58 -16.39
N VAL A 88 -3.13 -11.25 -17.41
CA VAL A 88 -1.98 -10.36 -17.29
C VAL A 88 -2.43 -8.98 -16.80
N TYR A 89 -3.51 -8.46 -17.36
CA TYR A 89 -4.09 -7.17 -16.94
C TYR A 89 -4.45 -7.17 -15.45
N ARG A 90 -5.16 -8.20 -14.98
CA ARG A 90 -5.54 -8.30 -13.55
C ARG A 90 -4.33 -8.51 -12.66
N ALA A 91 -3.37 -9.34 -13.07
CA ALA A 91 -2.15 -9.60 -12.30
C ALA A 91 -1.27 -8.35 -12.18
N GLY A 92 -1.33 -7.43 -13.14
CA GLY A 92 -0.54 -6.20 -13.18
C GLY A 92 -0.94 -5.11 -12.16
N PHE A 93 -2.03 -5.29 -11.40
CA PHE A 93 -2.38 -4.34 -10.34
C PHE A 93 -1.33 -4.31 -9.22
N PRO A 94 -1.19 -3.18 -8.50
CA PRO A 94 -0.34 -3.08 -7.32
C PRO A 94 -0.55 -4.26 -6.36
N VAL A 95 0.54 -4.81 -5.83
CA VAL A 95 0.48 -5.96 -4.90
C VAL A 95 -0.43 -5.67 -3.71
N ALA A 96 -0.46 -4.43 -3.21
CA ALA A 96 -1.35 -4.03 -2.14
C ALA A 96 -2.83 -4.29 -2.47
N ASP A 97 -3.26 -4.03 -3.70
CA ASP A 97 -4.65 -4.22 -4.13
C ASP A 97 -5.05 -5.69 -4.10
N HIS A 98 -4.12 -6.60 -4.41
CA HIS A 98 -4.32 -8.05 -4.32
C HIS A 98 -4.38 -8.57 -2.88
N LEU A 99 -3.65 -7.92 -1.96
CA LEU A 99 -3.59 -8.31 -0.54
C LEU A 99 -4.68 -7.65 0.29
N THR A 100 -5.38 -6.65 -0.24
CA THR A 100 -6.39 -5.87 0.46
C THR A 100 -7.71 -6.64 0.54
N GLY A 101 -8.27 -6.70 1.74
CA GLY A 101 -9.55 -7.34 2.02
C GLY A 101 -10.76 -6.46 1.63
N PRO A 102 -11.99 -6.99 1.79
CA PRO A 102 -13.23 -6.28 1.45
C PRO A 102 -13.46 -4.99 2.25
N ASP A 103 -12.81 -4.85 3.40
CA ASP A 103 -12.84 -3.68 4.28
C ASP A 103 -11.85 -2.58 3.86
N GLY A 104 -11.07 -2.81 2.81
CA GLY A 104 -10.08 -1.87 2.31
C GLY A 104 -8.77 -1.87 3.11
N THR A 105 -8.54 -2.87 3.97
CA THR A 105 -7.30 -3.02 4.73
C THR A 105 -6.57 -4.32 4.40
N ILE A 106 -5.26 -4.35 4.62
CA ILE A 106 -4.46 -5.58 4.48
C ILE A 106 -4.41 -6.26 5.85
N ASP A 107 -4.90 -7.49 5.94
CA ASP A 107 -4.75 -8.32 7.14
C ASP A 107 -3.34 -8.93 7.18
N TYR A 108 -2.37 -8.12 7.61
CA TYR A 108 -0.98 -8.54 7.74
C TYR A 108 -0.81 -9.78 8.63
N ALA A 109 -1.58 -9.89 9.71
CA ALA A 109 -1.50 -11.01 10.63
C ALA A 109 -2.06 -12.30 10.00
N GLY A 110 -3.23 -12.24 9.39
CA GLY A 110 -3.84 -13.38 8.67
C GLY A 110 -3.01 -13.84 7.48
N LEU A 111 -2.27 -12.93 6.84
CA LEU A 111 -1.35 -13.22 5.73
C LEU A 111 0.07 -13.61 6.18
N SER A 112 0.35 -13.67 7.49
CA SER A 112 1.69 -13.94 8.04
C SER A 112 2.78 -12.96 7.54
N LEU A 113 2.39 -11.71 7.29
CA LEU A 113 3.27 -10.62 6.89
C LEU A 113 3.68 -9.81 8.12
N HIS A 114 4.75 -10.27 8.79
CA HIS A 114 5.20 -9.67 10.04
C HIS A 114 5.92 -8.33 9.82
N PRO A 115 5.68 -7.32 10.68
CA PRO A 115 6.40 -6.05 10.61
C PRO A 115 7.87 -6.22 10.98
N PRO A 116 8.76 -5.31 10.52
CA PRO A 116 10.18 -5.32 10.87
C PRO A 116 10.45 -5.40 12.37
N ALA A 117 9.63 -4.75 13.19
CA ALA A 117 9.77 -4.75 14.65
C ALA A 117 9.59 -6.13 15.29
N GLU A 118 8.90 -7.07 14.63
CA GLU A 118 8.74 -8.45 15.10
C GLU A 118 9.82 -9.38 14.56
N VAL A 119 10.28 -9.17 13.32
CA VAL A 119 11.18 -10.12 12.63
C VAL A 119 12.66 -9.75 12.78
N PHE A 120 12.99 -8.46 12.85
CA PHE A 120 14.37 -8.01 12.87
C PHE A 120 15.08 -8.16 14.21
N PRO A 121 14.42 -8.05 15.39
CA PRO A 121 15.10 -8.28 16.65
C PRO A 121 15.71 -9.67 16.72
N CYS A 122 17.01 -9.74 16.97
CA CYS A 122 17.73 -10.98 17.22
C CYS A 122 18.11 -11.09 18.70
N ARG A 123 18.54 -12.28 19.11
CA ARG A 123 19.00 -12.51 20.49
C ARG A 123 20.24 -11.65 20.76
N PRO A 124 20.31 -10.93 21.90
CA PRO A 124 21.50 -10.13 22.23
C PRO A 124 22.72 -11.04 22.38
N THR A 125 23.84 -10.65 21.77
CA THR A 125 25.10 -11.43 21.82
C THR A 125 26.29 -10.60 22.26
N THR A 126 26.22 -9.27 22.20
CA THR A 126 27.26 -8.36 22.68
C THR A 126 26.85 -7.63 23.96
N PRO A 127 27.80 -7.13 24.77
CA PRO A 127 27.51 -6.29 25.93
C PRO A 127 26.58 -5.10 25.60
N ALA A 128 26.76 -4.51 24.42
CA ALA A 128 25.93 -3.41 23.95
C ALA A 128 24.49 -3.86 23.63
N ASP A 129 24.31 -5.05 23.06
CA ASP A 129 22.98 -5.62 22.81
C ASP A 129 22.25 -5.90 24.12
N TYR A 130 22.93 -6.52 25.08
CA TYR A 130 22.35 -6.79 26.40
C TYR A 130 21.99 -5.49 27.12
N ARG A 131 22.82 -4.45 27.05
CA ARG A 131 22.50 -3.13 27.59
C ARG A 131 21.21 -2.57 26.99
N ARG A 132 21.10 -2.54 25.65
CA ARG A 132 19.89 -2.08 24.95
C ARG A 132 18.66 -2.89 25.35
N HIS A 133 18.79 -4.22 25.32
CA HIS A 133 17.70 -5.12 25.67
C HIS A 133 17.21 -4.92 27.11
N LEU A 134 18.12 -4.73 28.06
CA LEU A 134 17.77 -4.47 29.46
C LEU A 134 17.07 -3.11 29.65
N LEU A 135 17.52 -2.08 28.92
CA LEU A 135 16.88 -0.76 28.97
C LEU A 135 15.48 -0.77 28.37
N ASP A 136 15.27 -1.53 27.30
CA ASP A 136 13.93 -1.67 26.69
C ASP A 136 12.99 -2.54 27.54
N ALA A 137 13.52 -3.58 28.20
CA ALA A 137 12.70 -4.58 28.89
C ALA A 137 12.45 -4.27 30.39
N VAL A 138 13.25 -3.43 31.04
CA VAL A 138 13.17 -3.16 32.48
C VAL A 138 12.76 -1.72 32.74
N PRO A 139 11.48 -1.46 33.09
CA PRO A 139 11.04 -0.13 33.48
C PRO A 139 11.80 0.40 34.70
N GLY A 140 12.11 1.71 34.71
CA GLY A 140 12.82 2.36 35.82
C GLY A 140 14.32 2.07 35.87
N LEU A 141 14.91 1.62 34.76
CA LEU A 141 16.34 1.44 34.60
C LEU A 141 16.93 2.60 33.77
N ASP A 142 17.83 3.39 34.37
CA ASP A 142 18.55 4.47 33.68
C ASP A 142 19.77 3.96 32.90
N ASP A 143 20.44 2.90 33.38
CA ASP A 143 21.60 2.33 32.72
C ASP A 143 21.86 0.87 33.11
N ALA A 144 22.40 0.07 32.19
CA ALA A 144 22.90 -1.27 32.43
C ALA A 144 24.26 -1.48 31.76
N THR A 145 25.34 -1.35 32.51
CA THR A 145 26.69 -1.59 32.00
C THR A 145 27.10 -3.04 32.25
N LEU A 146 27.53 -3.73 31.19
CA LEU A 146 28.09 -5.09 31.24
C LEU A 146 29.61 -5.03 31.11
N MET A 147 30.32 -5.61 32.08
CA MET A 147 31.78 -5.73 32.05
C MET A 147 32.15 -7.22 32.01
N PRO A 148 32.86 -7.70 30.98
CA PRO A 148 33.29 -9.09 30.93
C PRO A 148 34.32 -9.35 32.04
N ASP A 149 34.22 -10.51 32.67
CA ASP A 149 35.21 -11.07 33.57
C ASP A 149 36.05 -12.11 32.78
N PRO A 150 37.30 -11.77 32.41
CA PRO A 150 38.10 -12.60 31.50
C PRO A 150 38.40 -14.00 32.04
N ASP A 151 38.44 -14.16 33.36
CA ASP A 151 38.89 -15.39 34.00
C ASP A 151 37.73 -16.38 34.23
N SER A 152 36.49 -15.88 34.27
CA SER A 152 35.30 -16.70 34.54
C SER A 152 34.38 -16.88 33.33
N GLY A 153 34.54 -16.06 32.28
CA GLY A 153 33.61 -16.02 31.14
C GLY A 153 32.25 -15.44 31.49
N LEU A 154 32.11 -14.83 32.68
CA LEU A 154 30.89 -14.19 33.15
C LEU A 154 30.89 -12.70 32.85
N TYR A 155 29.72 -12.07 33.00
CA TYR A 155 29.59 -10.62 33.00
C TYR A 155 29.29 -10.11 34.41
N ARG A 156 29.98 -9.04 34.80
CA ARG A 156 29.58 -8.19 35.93
C ARG A 156 28.63 -7.12 35.43
N LEU A 157 27.40 -7.16 35.93
CA LEU A 157 26.34 -6.22 35.58
C LEU A 157 26.29 -5.07 36.59
N ARG A 158 26.33 -3.83 36.11
CA ARG A 158 26.10 -2.62 36.93
C ARG A 158 24.83 -1.94 36.45
N LEU A 159 23.84 -1.89 37.34
CA LEU A 159 22.54 -1.30 37.06
C LEU A 159 22.44 0.07 37.74
N LYS A 160 21.91 1.05 37.01
CA LYS A 160 21.53 2.37 37.54
C LYS A 160 20.02 2.47 37.43
N LEU A 161 19.34 2.67 38.55
CA LEU A 161 17.90 2.84 38.61
C LEU A 161 17.52 4.30 38.42
N SER A 162 16.36 4.53 37.80
CA SER A 162 15.76 5.85 37.66
C SER A 162 15.41 6.44 39.01
N GLN A 163 15.74 7.71 39.22
CA GLN A 163 15.49 8.38 40.51
C GLN A 163 14.00 8.68 40.76
N ASP A 164 13.16 8.61 39.72
CA ASP A 164 11.73 8.92 39.79
C ASP A 164 10.81 7.69 39.97
N GLY A 165 11.38 6.55 40.38
CA GLY A 165 10.68 5.26 40.52
C GLY A 165 10.10 4.94 41.91
N ALA A 166 9.95 5.92 42.81
CA ALA A 166 9.33 5.71 44.13
C ALA A 166 7.82 6.08 44.14
N GLY A 167 7.05 5.56 43.19
CA GLY A 167 5.60 5.44 43.36
C GLY A 167 5.30 4.18 44.19
N PRO A 168 4.37 4.20 45.17
CA PRO A 168 4.11 3.05 46.03
C PRO A 168 3.69 1.82 45.19
N PRO A 169 4.08 0.59 45.59
CA PRO A 169 3.69 -0.61 44.88
C PRO A 169 2.17 -0.81 45.03
N GLY A 170 1.41 -0.71 43.94
CA GLY A 170 0.02 -1.15 43.91
C GLY A 170 -1.05 -0.21 43.31
N ALA A 171 -0.71 0.72 42.41
CA ALA A 171 -1.74 1.36 41.59
C ALA A 171 -1.97 0.54 40.32
N ALA A 172 -3.04 -0.26 40.32
CA ALA A 172 -3.55 -0.91 39.11
C ALA A 172 -3.83 0.14 38.02
N PRO A 173 -3.64 -0.17 36.72
CA PRO A 173 -4.05 0.75 35.66
C PRO A 173 -5.56 0.97 35.74
N SER A 174 -5.98 2.23 35.88
CA SER A 174 -7.38 2.63 35.74
C SER A 174 -7.88 2.23 34.35
N PRO A 175 -9.08 1.66 34.21
CA PRO A 175 -9.66 1.45 32.90
C PRO A 175 -9.88 2.82 32.25
N ALA A 176 -9.27 3.03 31.09
CA ALA A 176 -9.53 4.20 30.27
C ALA A 176 -11.00 4.15 29.80
N ALA A 177 -11.74 5.20 30.11
CA ALA A 177 -12.97 5.56 29.41
C ALA A 177 -12.57 6.24 28.10
N ASP A 178 -12.75 5.57 26.96
CA ASP A 178 -13.72 5.88 25.90
C ASP A 178 -13.56 4.85 24.76
#